data_AF-A0A094B7L6-F1
#
_entry.id   AF-A0A094B7L6-F1
#
_cell.length_a   1.000
_cell.length_b   1.000
_cell.length_c   1.000
_cell.angle_alpha   90.00
_cell.angle_beta   90.00
_cell.angle_gamma   90.00
#
_symmetry.space_group_name_H-M   'P 1'
#
loop_
_entity.id
_entity.type
_entity.pdbx_description
1 polymer ?
#
loop_
_entity_poly.entity_id
_entity_poly.type
_entity_poly.pdbx_seq_one_letter_code
_entity_poly.pdbx_strand_id
1 'polypeptide(L)'
;MIANSIYHPTELAALLALIAFESGDFKYNRNHYPGRPGQGTRNMQMPDFNLAYALSLDKVKGEAAKIAGGKEADALSDAEKDQILDLVAGDEFGWGSAAWFYNTECADDVHTALQAGGKAGWDKYLGCVGVESSAERDAYWTRASAAFGL
;
A
#
# COMPACT_ATOMS: atom_id res chain seq x y z
N MET A 1 15.09 5.15 7.77
CA MET A 1 13.91 4.43 8.30
C MET A 1 12.93 5.30 9.10
N ILE A 2 13.07 6.62 9.18
CA ILE A 2 12.11 7.50 9.89
C ILE A 2 10.92 7.94 9.00
N ALA A 3 11.03 7.80 7.67
CA ALA A 3 10.06 8.39 6.72
C ALA A 3 8.71 7.67 6.61
N ASN A 4 8.53 6.48 7.21
CA ASN A 4 7.29 5.68 7.07
C ASN A 4 6.60 5.38 8.42
N SER A 5 6.93 6.12 9.48
CA SER A 5 6.44 5.81 10.82
C SER A 5 5.01 6.33 11.04
N ILE A 6 4.08 5.42 11.29
CA ILE A 6 2.68 5.71 11.64
C ILE A 6 2.44 5.37 13.11
N TYR A 7 1.86 6.29 13.86
CA TYR A 7 1.67 6.13 15.31
C TYR A 7 0.24 6.42 15.78
N HIS A 8 -0.58 7.13 14.99
CA HIS A 8 -1.94 7.42 15.41
C HIS A 8 -2.81 6.14 15.33
N PRO A 9 -3.53 5.75 16.39
CA PRO A 9 -4.31 4.50 16.39
C PRO A 9 -5.31 4.40 15.23
N THR A 10 -5.95 5.50 14.85
CA THR A 10 -6.92 5.52 13.73
C THR A 10 -6.25 5.28 12.38
N GLU A 11 -5.04 5.81 12.17
CA GLU A 11 -4.24 5.55 10.97
C GLU A 11 -3.78 4.09 10.95
N LEU A 12 -3.26 3.58 12.07
CA LEU A 12 -2.86 2.17 12.20
C LEU A 12 -4.02 1.22 11.91
N ALA A 13 -5.21 1.51 12.45
CA ALA A 13 -6.40 0.72 12.21
C ALA A 13 -6.81 0.74 10.72
N ALA A 14 -6.79 1.90 10.08
CA ALA A 14 -7.17 2.03 8.67
C ALA A 14 -6.16 1.36 7.72
N LEU A 15 -4.86 1.55 7.92
CA LEU A 15 -3.82 0.91 7.11
C LEU A 15 -3.87 -0.61 7.30
N LEU A 16 -4.00 -1.10 8.53
CA LEU A 16 -4.14 -2.54 8.80
C LEU A 16 -5.40 -3.12 8.16
N ALA A 17 -6.52 -2.39 8.18
CA ALA A 17 -7.76 -2.81 7.55
C ALA A 17 -7.60 -2.96 6.02
N LEU A 18 -6.95 -1.98 5.37
CA LEU A 18 -6.66 -2.05 3.94
C LEU A 18 -5.74 -3.23 3.63
N ILE A 19 -4.64 -3.37 4.37
CA ILE A 19 -3.69 -4.49 4.22
C ILE A 19 -4.45 -5.81 4.32
N ALA A 20 -5.25 -6.01 5.37
CA ALA A 20 -5.97 -7.27 5.60
C ALA A 20 -6.99 -7.57 4.49
N PHE A 21 -7.72 -6.56 4.01
CA PHE A 21 -8.70 -6.72 2.94
C PHE A 21 -8.02 -7.06 1.61
N GLU A 22 -7.08 -6.22 1.17
CA GLU A 22 -6.44 -6.33 -0.15
C GLU A 22 -5.56 -7.59 -0.28
N SER A 23 -5.00 -8.08 0.84
CA SER A 23 -4.22 -9.32 0.89
C SER A 23 -5.03 -10.60 1.15
N GLY A 24 -6.35 -10.49 1.29
CA GLY A 24 -7.23 -11.63 1.58
C GLY A 24 -6.88 -12.32 2.90
N ASP A 25 -6.88 -11.56 4.00
CA ASP A 25 -6.43 -11.98 5.34
C ASP A 25 -4.93 -12.34 5.39
N PHE A 26 -4.08 -11.50 4.78
CA PHE A 26 -2.62 -11.66 4.73
C PHE A 26 -2.13 -12.88 3.97
N LYS A 27 -3.00 -13.56 3.22
CA LYS A 27 -2.68 -14.77 2.43
C LYS A 27 -1.86 -14.44 1.19
N TYR A 28 -2.06 -13.26 0.61
CA TYR A 28 -1.49 -12.89 -0.68
C TYR A 28 -0.68 -11.59 -0.60
N ASN A 29 0.33 -11.48 -1.45
CA ASN A 29 1.16 -10.29 -1.64
C ASN A 29 1.40 -9.98 -3.13
N ARG A 30 0.67 -10.66 -4.01
CA ARG A 30 0.73 -10.52 -5.47
C ARG A 30 -0.66 -10.80 -6.04
N ASN A 31 -1.06 -10.03 -7.03
CA ASN A 31 -2.33 -10.25 -7.72
C ASN A 31 -2.21 -11.45 -8.69
N HIS A 32 -2.98 -12.52 -8.45
CA HIS A 32 -2.85 -13.79 -9.18
C HIS A 32 -3.92 -14.05 -10.27
N TYR A 33 -5.21 -13.73 -10.11
CA TYR A 33 -6.26 -14.06 -11.09
C TYR A 33 -7.43 -13.05 -11.16
N PRO A 34 -7.72 -12.44 -12.33
CA PRO A 34 -7.04 -12.59 -13.63
C PRO A 34 -5.61 -12.01 -13.66
N GLY A 35 -5.18 -11.37 -12.56
CA GLY A 35 -3.83 -10.86 -12.36
C GLY A 35 -3.60 -9.51 -13.06
N ARG A 36 -2.72 -8.70 -12.48
CA ARG A 36 -2.16 -7.51 -13.13
C ARG A 36 -0.65 -7.56 -12.88
N PRO A 37 0.18 -7.61 -13.93
CA PRO A 37 1.64 -7.67 -13.79
C PRO A 37 2.16 -6.51 -12.94
N GLY A 38 3.03 -6.85 -11.99
CA GLY A 38 3.59 -5.94 -11.00
C GLY A 38 2.62 -5.38 -9.97
N GLN A 39 1.37 -5.83 -9.89
CA GLN A 39 0.46 -5.44 -8.81
C GLN A 39 0.61 -6.40 -7.61
N GLY A 40 0.80 -5.85 -6.42
CA GLY A 40 1.03 -6.66 -5.22
C GLY A 40 1.45 -5.84 -4.02
N THR A 41 2.33 -6.40 -3.19
CA THR A 41 2.58 -6.01 -1.78
C THR A 41 1.35 -6.25 -0.91
N ARG A 42 1.39 -5.83 0.35
CA ARG A 42 0.31 -6.15 1.30
C ARG A 42 -0.94 -5.27 1.13
N ASN A 43 -0.84 -4.12 0.47
CA ASN A 43 -1.97 -3.26 0.11
C ASN A 43 -2.30 -3.25 -1.40
N MET A 44 -1.83 -4.25 -2.16
CA MET A 44 -2.13 -4.42 -3.60
C MET A 44 -1.86 -3.18 -4.47
N GLN A 45 -0.75 -2.48 -4.18
CA GLN A 45 -0.26 -1.34 -4.94
C GLN A 45 -0.05 -1.68 -6.41
N MET A 46 -0.31 -0.67 -7.23
CA MET A 46 -0.08 -0.67 -8.67
C MET A 46 1.43 -0.63 -9.02
N PRO A 47 1.82 -1.03 -10.25
CA PRO A 47 3.23 -1.19 -10.62
C PRO A 47 4.05 0.11 -10.57
N ASP A 48 3.43 1.25 -10.85
CA ASP A 48 3.99 2.59 -10.70
C ASP A 48 4.40 2.85 -9.25
N PHE A 49 3.52 2.58 -8.29
CA PHE A 49 3.83 2.74 -6.88
C PHE A 49 4.84 1.71 -6.38
N ASN A 50 4.84 0.48 -6.91
CA ASN A 50 5.86 -0.51 -6.54
C ASN A 50 7.25 -0.11 -7.03
N LEU A 51 7.36 0.51 -8.21
CA LEU A 51 8.61 1.09 -8.70
C LEU A 51 9.07 2.26 -7.83
N ALA A 52 8.18 3.21 -7.55
CA ALA A 52 8.49 4.36 -6.69
C ALA A 52 8.91 3.90 -5.28
N TYR A 53 8.21 2.92 -4.71
CA TYR A 53 8.56 2.35 -3.42
C TYR A 53 9.94 1.68 -3.45
N ALA A 54 10.23 0.83 -4.43
CA ALA A 54 11.52 0.17 -4.57
C ALA A 54 12.67 1.19 -4.72
N LEU A 55 12.46 2.28 -5.45
CA LEU A 55 13.44 3.37 -5.60
C LEU A 55 13.67 4.16 -4.31
N SER A 56 12.70 4.18 -3.39
CA SER A 56 12.84 4.84 -2.07
C SER A 56 13.65 4.02 -1.05
N LEU A 57 13.88 2.73 -1.31
CA LEU A 57 14.49 1.80 -0.37
C LEU A 57 15.97 1.58 -0.67
N ASP A 58 16.85 2.02 0.23
CA ASP A 58 18.32 1.95 0.03
C ASP A 58 18.87 0.56 -0.35
N LYS A 59 18.26 -0.51 0.16
CA LYS A 59 18.72 -1.90 -0.08
C LYS A 59 18.41 -2.40 -1.50
N VAL A 60 17.34 -1.93 -2.12
CA VAL A 60 16.85 -2.44 -3.42
C VAL A 60 16.84 -1.37 -4.52
N LYS A 61 17.00 -0.08 -4.19
CA LYS A 61 16.95 1.03 -5.16
C LYS A 61 17.90 0.86 -6.35
N GLY A 62 19.09 0.30 -6.13
CA GLY A 62 20.08 0.09 -7.20
C GLY A 62 19.62 -0.97 -8.21
N GLU A 63 18.98 -2.03 -7.73
CA GLU A 63 18.43 -3.08 -8.57
C GLU A 63 17.16 -2.61 -9.28
N ALA A 64 16.28 -1.90 -8.57
CA ALA A 64 15.10 -1.28 -9.15
C ALA A 64 15.46 -0.31 -10.29
N ALA A 65 16.44 0.58 -10.08
CA ALA A 65 16.92 1.50 -11.11
C ALA A 65 17.51 0.77 -12.33
N LYS A 66 18.21 -0.36 -12.10
CA LYS A 66 18.76 -1.19 -13.18
C LYS A 66 17.65 -1.86 -14.00
N ILE A 67 16.63 -2.42 -13.36
CA ILE A 67 15.48 -3.03 -14.04
C ILE A 67 14.70 -1.98 -14.82
N ALA A 68 14.43 -0.83 -14.19
CA ALA A 68 13.69 0.25 -14.83
C ALA A 68 14.43 0.84 -16.03
N GLY A 69 15.77 0.94 -15.95
CA GLY A 69 16.59 1.47 -17.04
C GLY A 69 16.23 2.91 -17.41
N GLY A 70 15.68 3.68 -16.46
CA GLY A 70 15.18 5.05 -16.67
C GLY A 70 13.78 5.16 -17.29
N LYS A 71 13.07 4.04 -17.45
CA LYS A 71 11.68 4.01 -17.89
C LYS A 71 10.72 4.19 -16.72
N GLU A 72 9.60 4.85 -16.98
CA GLU A 72 8.44 4.84 -16.10
C GLU A 72 7.73 3.47 -16.15
N ALA A 73 6.91 3.19 -15.13
CA ALA A 73 6.32 1.87 -14.95
C ALA A 73 5.38 1.43 -16.10
N ASP A 74 4.73 2.36 -16.79
CA ASP A 74 3.86 2.07 -17.94
C ASP A 74 4.64 1.54 -19.16
N ALA A 75 5.88 2.01 -19.34
CA ALA A 75 6.80 1.60 -20.38
C ALA A 75 7.59 0.31 -20.03
N LEU A 76 7.46 -0.20 -18.80
CA LEU A 76 8.00 -1.50 -18.43
C LEU A 76 7.19 -2.64 -19.02
N SER A 77 7.89 -3.67 -19.48
CA SER A 77 7.28 -4.95 -19.81
C SER A 77 6.67 -5.59 -18.55
N ASP A 78 5.74 -6.51 -18.75
CA ASP A 78 5.10 -7.23 -17.63
C ASP A 78 6.12 -7.99 -16.78
N ALA A 79 7.15 -8.56 -17.41
CA ALA A 79 8.24 -9.22 -16.71
C ALA A 79 9.07 -8.24 -15.85
N GLU A 80 9.35 -7.03 -16.36
CA GLU A 80 10.08 -6.01 -15.58
C GLU A 80 9.24 -5.51 -14.40
N LYS A 81 7.93 -5.31 -14.61
CA LYS A 81 6.99 -4.96 -13.51
C LYS A 81 6.98 -6.03 -12.42
N ASP A 82 6.96 -7.30 -12.81
CA ASP A 82 7.03 -8.42 -11.88
C ASP A 82 8.37 -8.51 -11.15
N GLN A 83 9.49 -8.24 -11.84
CA GLN A 83 10.81 -8.17 -11.21
C GLN A 83 10.90 -7.04 -10.18
N ILE A 84 10.33 -5.87 -10.47
CA ILE A 84 10.22 -4.78 -9.49
C ILE A 84 9.38 -5.21 -8.29
N LEU A 85 8.23 -5.85 -8.51
CA LEU A 85 7.39 -6.35 -7.43
C LEU A 85 8.11 -7.37 -6.54
N ASP A 86 8.93 -8.26 -7.12
CA ASP A 86 9.70 -9.25 -6.37
C ASP A 86 10.69 -8.63 -5.39
N LEU A 87 11.18 -7.41 -5.65
CA LEU A 87 12.06 -6.68 -4.73
C LEU A 87 11.33 -6.22 -3.46
N VAL A 88 10.01 -6.00 -3.52
CA VAL A 88 9.26 -5.31 -2.45
C VAL A 88 8.10 -6.11 -1.86
N ALA A 89 7.66 -7.20 -2.50
CA ALA A 89 6.51 -7.99 -2.04
C ALA A 89 6.81 -8.89 -0.83
N GLY A 90 8.09 -9.20 -0.58
CA GLY A 90 8.53 -10.06 0.52
C GLY A 90 8.37 -9.41 1.90
N ASP A 91 8.50 -10.20 2.97
CA ASP A 91 8.26 -9.73 4.35
C ASP A 91 9.19 -8.58 4.79
N GLU A 92 10.36 -8.41 4.20
CA GLU A 92 11.24 -7.30 4.59
C GLU A 92 10.63 -5.92 4.26
N PHE A 93 9.93 -5.80 3.14
CA PHE A 93 9.46 -4.50 2.63
C PHE A 93 7.94 -4.44 2.42
N GLY A 94 7.28 -5.57 2.20
CA GLY A 94 5.87 -5.63 1.84
C GLY A 94 4.94 -5.12 2.94
N TRP A 95 5.33 -5.22 4.21
CA TRP A 95 4.53 -4.68 5.33
C TRP A 95 4.59 -3.15 5.42
N GLY A 96 5.68 -2.54 4.95
CA GLY A 96 5.86 -1.09 4.97
C GLY A 96 5.19 -0.36 3.81
N SER A 97 4.69 -1.09 2.81
CA SER A 97 4.23 -0.56 1.53
C SER A 97 3.00 0.35 1.68
N ALA A 98 2.06 -0.03 2.55
CA ALA A 98 0.88 0.79 2.87
C ALA A 98 1.24 2.09 3.60
N ALA A 99 2.18 2.02 4.55
CA ALA A 99 2.64 3.19 5.30
C ALA A 99 3.45 4.14 4.42
N TRP A 100 4.28 3.60 3.52
CA TRP A 100 4.96 4.39 2.51
C TRP A 100 3.96 5.12 1.61
N PHE A 101 3.02 4.38 0.99
CA PHE A 101 2.02 4.95 0.09
C PHE A 101 1.22 6.06 0.78
N TYR A 102 0.75 5.80 2.00
CA TYR A 102 0.00 6.79 2.76
C TYR A 102 0.81 8.07 3.01
N ASN A 103 2.10 7.97 3.33
CA ASN A 103 2.94 9.15 3.61
C ASN A 103 3.45 9.88 2.37
N THR A 104 3.49 9.24 1.19
CA THR A 104 4.05 9.84 -0.02
C THR A 104 3.01 10.22 -1.06
N GLU A 105 1.90 9.47 -1.13
CA GLU A 105 0.89 9.62 -2.17
C GLU A 105 -0.40 10.29 -1.67
N CYS A 106 -0.66 10.28 -0.35
CA CYS A 106 -1.82 10.97 0.21
C CYS A 106 -1.49 12.40 0.62
N ALA A 107 -2.43 13.31 0.37
CA ALA A 107 -2.31 14.71 0.75
C ALA A 107 -2.58 14.94 2.25
N ASP A 108 -2.09 16.05 2.81
CA ASP A 108 -2.21 16.41 4.22
C ASP A 108 -3.66 16.41 4.75
N ASP A 109 -4.65 16.70 3.89
CA ASP A 109 -6.06 16.69 4.27
C ASP A 109 -6.59 15.26 4.48
N VAL A 110 -6.05 14.27 3.78
CA VAL A 110 -6.29 12.84 4.03
C VAL A 110 -5.70 12.45 5.38
N HIS A 111 -4.46 12.89 5.67
CA HIS A 111 -3.83 12.62 6.96
C HIS A 111 -4.65 13.17 8.13
N THR A 112 -5.04 14.44 8.01
CA THR A 112 -5.86 15.12 9.01
C THR A 112 -7.21 14.42 9.22
N ALA A 113 -7.88 14.01 8.13
CA ALA A 113 -9.15 13.31 8.20
C ALA A 113 -9.01 11.92 8.84
N LEU A 114 -7.96 11.17 8.50
CA LEU A 114 -7.74 9.83 9.04
C LEU A 114 -7.37 9.87 10.53
N GLN A 115 -6.59 10.86 10.96
CA GLN A 115 -6.29 11.11 12.37
C GLN A 115 -7.52 11.51 13.18
N ALA A 116 -8.43 12.31 12.61
CA ALA A 116 -9.72 12.61 13.24
C ALA A 116 -10.59 11.34 13.42
N GLY A 117 -10.33 10.30 12.62
CA GLY A 117 -10.99 9.01 12.73
C GLY A 117 -12.41 8.99 12.18
N GLY A 118 -13.13 7.90 12.48
CA GLY A 118 -14.49 7.68 12.01
C GLY A 118 -14.61 7.41 10.51
N LYS A 119 -15.85 7.23 10.06
CA LYS A 119 -16.17 6.80 8.69
C LYS A 119 -15.71 7.81 7.63
N ALA A 120 -15.80 9.10 7.92
CA ALA A 120 -15.35 10.15 7.01
C ALA A 120 -13.82 10.10 6.76
N GLY A 121 -13.03 9.85 7.81
CA GLY A 121 -11.58 9.67 7.67
C GLY A 121 -11.24 8.43 6.86
N TRP A 122 -11.90 7.30 7.16
CA TRP A 122 -11.77 6.07 6.39
C TRP A 122 -12.08 6.25 4.90
N ASP A 123 -13.21 6.90 4.59
CA ASP A 123 -13.63 7.14 3.21
C ASP A 123 -12.67 8.05 2.45
N LYS A 124 -12.14 9.07 3.14
CA LYS A 124 -11.13 9.96 2.57
C LYS A 124 -9.84 9.20 2.25
N TYR A 125 -9.41 8.30 3.14
CA TYR A 125 -8.23 7.46 2.91
C TYR A 125 -8.44 6.49 1.74
N LEU A 126 -9.59 5.80 1.66
CA LEU A 126 -9.91 4.95 0.52
C LEU A 126 -9.90 5.73 -0.80
N GLY A 127 -10.42 6.96 -0.79
CA GLY A 127 -10.36 7.87 -1.94
C GLY A 127 -8.93 8.18 -2.38
N CYS A 128 -7.98 8.36 -1.45
CA CYS A 128 -6.56 8.50 -1.78
C CYS A 128 -6.00 7.24 -2.46
N VAL A 129 -6.34 6.06 -1.92
CA VAL A 129 -5.93 4.76 -2.47
C VAL A 129 -6.55 4.50 -3.86
N GLY A 130 -7.61 5.22 -4.22
CA GLY A 130 -8.29 5.09 -5.52
C GLY A 130 -9.42 4.06 -5.50
N VAL A 131 -9.99 3.78 -4.33
CA VAL A 131 -11.12 2.86 -4.15
C VAL A 131 -12.23 3.50 -3.32
N GLU A 132 -13.42 2.89 -3.33
CA GLU A 132 -14.55 3.34 -2.52
C GLU A 132 -14.79 2.39 -1.34
N SER A 133 -15.45 2.92 -0.32
CA SER A 133 -15.97 2.10 0.78
C SER A 133 -16.98 1.09 0.27
N SER A 134 -16.91 -0.12 0.80
CA SER A 134 -17.89 -1.17 0.58
C SER A 134 -18.20 -1.83 1.93
N ALA A 135 -19.31 -2.56 2.00
CA ALA A 135 -19.66 -3.31 3.22
C ALA A 135 -18.52 -4.25 3.66
N GLU A 136 -17.77 -4.81 2.72
CA GLU A 136 -16.64 -5.70 3.01
C GLU A 136 -15.44 -4.92 3.56
N ARG A 137 -15.01 -3.85 2.90
CA ARG A 137 -13.92 -2.98 3.36
C ARG A 137 -14.22 -2.37 4.73
N ASP A 138 -15.46 -1.91 4.93
CA ASP A 138 -15.94 -1.33 6.18
C ASP A 138 -15.95 -2.36 7.32
N ALA A 139 -16.20 -3.64 7.01
CA ALA A 139 -16.11 -4.70 8.01
C ALA A 139 -14.67 -4.94 8.49
N TYR A 140 -13.67 -4.85 7.60
CA TYR A 140 -12.25 -4.90 8.01
C TYR A 140 -11.87 -3.70 8.87
N TRP A 141 -12.28 -2.50 8.45
CA TRP A 141 -12.02 -1.28 9.20
C TRP A 141 -12.67 -1.29 10.58
N THR A 142 -13.91 -1.78 10.70
CA THR A 142 -14.60 -1.94 11.98
C THR A 142 -13.85 -2.90 12.91
N ARG A 143 -13.40 -4.06 12.41
CA ARG A 143 -12.62 -5.02 13.21
C ARG A 143 -11.28 -4.45 13.65
N ALA A 144 -10.57 -3.76 12.76
CA ALA A 144 -9.30 -3.14 13.09
C ALA A 144 -9.49 -2.04 14.13
N SER A 145 -10.46 -1.13 13.95
CA SER A 145 -10.78 -0.06 14.89
C SER A 145 -11.09 -0.61 16.29
N ALA A 146 -11.92 -1.66 16.38
CA ALA A 146 -12.21 -2.32 17.64
C ALA A 146 -10.96 -2.92 18.31
N ALA A 147 -10.03 -3.51 17.54
CA ALA A 147 -8.78 -4.03 18.07
C ALA A 147 -7.85 -2.94 18.63
N PHE A 148 -7.97 -1.71 18.14
CA PHE A 148 -7.28 -0.53 18.67
C PHE A 148 -8.08 0.24 19.73
N GLY A 149 -9.28 -0.23 20.10
CA GLY A 149 -10.13 0.41 21.12
C GLY A 149 -10.78 1.73 20.68
N LEU A 150 -11.05 1.87 19.38
CA LEU A 150 -11.65 3.04 18.73
C LEU A 150 -13.15 2.89 18.50
#